data_AF-A0A7V6PA64-F1
#
_entry.id   AF-A0A7V6PA64-F1
#
_cell.length_a   1.000
_cell.length_b   1.000
_cell.length_c   1.000
_cell.angle_alpha   90.00
_cell.angle_beta   90.00
_cell.angle_gamma   90.00
#
_symmetry.space_group_name_H-M   'P 1'
#
loop_
_entity.id
_entity.type
_entity.pdbx_description
1 polymer ?
#
loop_
_entity_poly.entity_id
_entity_poly.type
_entity_poly.pdbx_seq_one_letter_code
_entity_poly.pdbx_strand_id
1 'polypeptide(L)'
;FVNATSEMATRFELVPIPRWQYDESYLMLLDSLEAALPLAKASDLSDETLARQIFSLSEGLIGEIVSVVTKAAVAALRSGAERITKAGIDELGYIPISQRRNATLRRQLI
;
A
#
# COMPACT_ATOMS: atom_id res chain seq x y z
N PHE A 1 15.80 -4.81 -15.68
CA PHE A 1 14.53 -5.58 -15.64
C PHE A 1 14.88 -7.07 -15.70
N VAL A 2 14.19 -7.93 -14.94
CA VAL A 2 14.51 -9.38 -14.81
C VAL A 2 14.26 -10.15 -16.12
N ASN A 3 13.70 -9.51 -17.13
CA ASN A 3 13.53 -10.08 -18.46
C ASN A 3 13.79 -9.01 -19.55
N ALA A 4 15.00 -8.45 -19.58
CA ALA A 4 15.34 -7.37 -20.52
C ALA A 4 15.68 -7.88 -21.93
N THR A 5 15.99 -9.17 -22.10
CA THR A 5 16.35 -9.78 -23.40
C THR A 5 15.65 -11.13 -23.59
N SER A 6 15.55 -11.60 -24.84
CA SER A 6 14.98 -12.91 -25.20
C SER A 6 15.71 -14.09 -24.55
N GLU A 7 17.03 -13.97 -24.36
CA GLU A 7 17.86 -14.97 -23.71
C GLU A 7 17.60 -15.05 -22.19
N MET A 8 17.17 -13.94 -21.58
CA MET A 8 16.71 -13.94 -20.18
C MET A 8 15.31 -14.53 -20.08
N ALA A 9 14.40 -14.23 -21.02
CA ALA A 9 13.02 -14.70 -21.03
C ALA A 9 12.91 -16.23 -21.05
N THR A 10 13.85 -16.88 -21.72
CA THR A 10 13.90 -18.35 -21.85
C THR A 10 14.44 -19.05 -20.61
N ARG A 11 15.07 -18.31 -19.67
CA ARG A 11 15.66 -18.85 -18.44
C ARG A 11 14.86 -18.56 -17.18
N PHE A 12 13.91 -17.63 -17.25
CA PHE A 12 13.06 -17.25 -16.12
C PHE A 12 11.59 -17.43 -16.50
N GLU A 13 10.93 -18.38 -15.84
CA GLU A 13 9.48 -18.51 -15.90
C GLU A 13 8.84 -17.35 -15.13
N LEU A 14 7.98 -16.59 -15.80
CA LEU A 14 7.27 -15.47 -15.19
C LEU A 14 6.09 -16.00 -14.40
N VAL A 15 6.17 -15.92 -13.08
CA VAL A 15 5.02 -16.13 -12.19
C VAL A 15 4.45 -14.75 -11.82
N PRO A 16 3.35 -14.31 -12.43
CA PRO A 16 2.75 -13.03 -12.08
C PRO A 16 2.16 -13.12 -10.68
N ILE A 17 2.55 -12.21 -9.80
CA ILE A 17 1.88 -12.06 -8.50
C ILE A 17 0.59 -11.27 -8.76
N PRO A 18 -0.60 -11.86 -8.55
CA PRO A 18 -1.84 -11.16 -8.79
C PRO A 18 -2.00 -10.01 -7.81
N ARG A 19 -2.77 -9.00 -8.22
CA ARG A 19 -3.22 -7.96 -7.29
C ARG A 19 -4.22 -8.56 -6.31
N TRP A 20 -4.13 -8.10 -5.06
CA TRP A 20 -5.15 -8.36 -4.06
C TRP A 20 -6.47 -7.76 -4.50
N GLN A 21 -7.56 -8.47 -4.21
CA GLN A 21 -8.92 -7.98 -4.39
C GLN A 21 -9.42 -7.42 -3.07
N TYR A 22 -10.48 -6.59 -3.12
CA TYR A 22 -11.16 -6.16 -1.91
C TYR A 22 -12.07 -7.29 -1.43
N ASP A 23 -11.49 -8.25 -0.71
CA ASP A 23 -12.14 -9.47 -0.23
C ASP A 23 -11.73 -9.79 1.21
N GLU A 24 -12.22 -10.93 1.73
CA GLU A 24 -11.91 -11.39 3.08
C GLU A 24 -10.41 -11.58 3.32
N SER A 25 -9.66 -12.07 2.31
CA SER A 25 -8.21 -12.24 2.44
C SER A 25 -7.52 -10.89 2.65
N TYR A 26 -7.96 -9.86 1.91
CA TYR A 26 -7.45 -8.50 2.09
C TYR A 26 -7.77 -7.93 3.48
N LEU A 27 -8.97 -8.16 4.01
CA LEU A 27 -9.32 -7.72 5.36
C LEU A 27 -8.49 -8.46 6.42
N MET A 28 -8.29 -9.76 6.28
CA MET A 28 -7.42 -10.55 7.16
C MET A 28 -5.95 -10.07 7.14
N LEU A 29 -5.47 -9.63 5.98
CA LEU A 29 -4.16 -8.99 5.88
C LEU A 29 -4.11 -7.69 6.68
N LEU A 30 -5.15 -6.85 6.62
CA LEU A 30 -5.21 -5.61 7.40
C LEU A 30 -5.20 -5.90 8.91
N ASP A 31 -5.96 -6.90 9.37
CA ASP A 31 -5.95 -7.34 10.77
C ASP A 31 -4.56 -7.83 11.20
N SER A 32 -3.89 -8.58 10.33
CA SER A 32 -2.52 -9.08 10.57
C SER A 32 -1.51 -7.94 10.66
N LEU A 33 -1.65 -6.91 9.81
CA LEU A 33 -0.82 -5.72 9.88
C LEU A 33 -1.10 -4.93 11.16
N GLU A 34 -2.37 -4.71 11.51
CA GLU A 34 -2.77 -4.00 12.71
C GLU A 34 -2.20 -4.63 13.98
N ALA A 35 -2.28 -5.96 14.09
CA ALA A 35 -1.70 -6.70 15.22
C ALA A 35 -0.18 -6.52 15.36
N ALA A 36 0.52 -6.21 14.26
CA ALA A 36 1.95 -5.96 14.24
C ALA A 36 2.32 -4.47 14.45
N LEU A 37 1.36 -3.54 14.42
CA LEU A 37 1.62 -2.11 14.57
C LEU A 37 1.90 -1.74 16.03
N PRO A 38 2.90 -0.90 16.31
CA PRO A 38 3.21 -0.44 17.67
C PRO A 38 2.37 0.78 18.06
N LEU A 39 1.05 0.74 17.83
CA LEU A 39 0.14 1.84 18.17
C LEU A 39 -0.60 1.52 19.48
N ALA A 40 -0.72 2.51 20.37
CA ALA A 40 -1.37 2.27 21.67
C ALA A 40 -2.89 2.07 21.57
N LYS A 41 -3.53 2.53 20.49
CA LYS A 41 -4.98 2.37 20.26
C LYS A 41 -5.23 1.58 18.98
N ALA A 42 -6.18 0.65 19.05
CA ALA A 42 -6.70 -0.04 17.88
C ALA A 42 -7.16 1.00 16.85
N SER A 43 -6.77 0.78 15.60
CA SER A 43 -7.14 1.59 14.45
C SER A 43 -8.37 1.05 13.73
N ASP A 44 -8.65 -0.24 13.89
CA ASP A 44 -9.69 -1.00 13.20
C ASP A 44 -9.49 -0.92 11.68
N LEU A 45 -8.32 -1.32 11.19
CA LEU A 45 -7.92 -1.18 9.79
C LEU A 45 -8.85 -1.92 8.83
N SER A 46 -9.41 -3.04 9.26
CA SER A 46 -10.41 -3.82 8.52
C SER A 46 -11.81 -3.20 8.52
N ASP A 47 -12.03 -2.10 9.26
CA ASP A 47 -13.24 -1.30 9.10
C ASP A 47 -13.37 -0.83 7.65
N GLU A 48 -14.60 -0.90 7.12
CA GLU A 48 -14.89 -0.64 5.72
C GLU A 48 -14.32 0.71 5.24
N THR A 49 -14.36 1.74 6.08
CA THR A 49 -13.93 3.09 5.72
C THR A 49 -12.42 3.14 5.50
N LEU A 50 -11.64 2.57 6.41
CA LEU A 50 -10.17 2.56 6.33
C LEU A 50 -9.70 1.57 5.27
N ALA A 51 -10.29 0.37 5.25
CA ALA A 51 -9.97 -0.67 4.30
C ALA A 51 -10.17 -0.18 2.86
N ARG A 52 -11.30 0.44 2.52
CA ARG A 52 -11.53 0.97 1.16
C ARG A 52 -10.52 2.06 0.79
N GLN A 53 -10.17 2.93 1.74
CA GLN A 53 -9.21 4.00 1.50
C GLN A 53 -7.80 3.44 1.22
N ILE A 54 -7.34 2.51 2.06
CA ILE A 54 -6.04 1.85 1.89
C ILE A 54 -6.01 1.07 0.57
N PHE A 55 -7.08 0.34 0.23
CA PHE A 55 -7.19 -0.41 -1.01
C PHE A 55 -7.12 0.51 -2.24
N SER A 56 -7.85 1.62 -2.22
CA SER A 56 -7.85 2.60 -3.31
C SER A 56 -6.47 3.22 -3.54
N LEU A 57 -5.75 3.55 -2.46
CA LEU A 57 -4.41 4.16 -2.55
C LEU A 57 -3.33 3.17 -2.99
N SER A 58 -3.46 1.90 -2.59
CA SER A 58 -2.49 0.84 -2.89
C SER A 58 -2.72 0.16 -4.23
N GLU A 59 -3.89 0.34 -4.84
CA GLU A 59 -4.28 -0.27 -6.12
C GLU A 59 -4.18 -1.81 -6.10
N GLY A 60 -4.36 -2.42 -4.93
CA GLY A 60 -4.30 -3.87 -4.70
C GLY A 60 -2.87 -4.45 -4.70
N LEU A 61 -1.83 -3.63 -4.62
CA LEU A 61 -0.45 -4.10 -4.54
C LEU A 61 -0.01 -4.28 -3.09
N ILE A 62 0.40 -5.48 -2.69
CA ILE A 62 0.81 -5.79 -1.31
C ILE A 62 1.89 -4.84 -0.77
N GLY A 63 2.89 -4.52 -1.58
CA GLY A 63 3.93 -3.58 -1.19
C GLY A 63 3.40 -2.17 -0.94
N GLU A 64 2.42 -1.72 -1.71
CA GLU A 64 1.78 -0.42 -1.51
C GLU A 64 0.79 -0.46 -0.33
N ILE A 65 0.07 -1.56 -0.11
CA ILE A 65 -0.79 -1.76 1.08
C ILE A 65 0.05 -1.57 2.35
N VAL A 66 1.15 -2.33 2.47
CA VAL A 66 2.08 -2.22 3.60
C VAL A 66 2.64 -0.81 3.70
N SER A 67 3.04 -0.21 2.57
CA SER A 67 3.61 1.15 2.57
C SER A 67 2.63 2.22 3.06
N VAL A 68 1.36 2.18 2.65
CA VAL A 68 0.32 3.11 3.12
C VAL A 68 0.15 2.95 4.64
N VAL A 69 -0.05 1.72 5.11
CA VAL A 69 -0.29 1.42 6.53
C VAL A 69 0.90 1.84 7.39
N THR A 70 2.13 1.50 6.99
CA THR A 70 3.35 1.87 7.74
C THR A 70 3.50 3.39 7.82
N LYS A 71 3.30 4.12 6.72
CA LYS A 71 3.40 5.59 6.73
C LYS A 71 2.33 6.23 7.60
N ALA A 72 1.10 5.71 7.56
CA ALA A 72 0.02 6.15 8.43
C ALA A 72 0.34 5.92 9.91
N ALA A 73 0.86 4.74 10.26
CA ALA A 73 1.27 4.42 11.63
C ALA A 73 2.37 5.36 12.14
N VAL A 74 3.39 5.61 11.33
CA VAL A 74 4.48 6.54 11.68
C VAL A 74 3.95 7.96 11.87
N ALA A 75 3.01 8.42 11.04
CA ALA A 75 2.39 9.73 11.19
C ALA A 75 1.53 9.82 12.47
N ALA A 76 0.78 8.77 12.79
CA ALA A 76 -0.02 8.68 14.02
C ALA A 76 0.85 8.71 15.29
N LEU A 77 2.00 8.03 15.27
CA LEU A 77 2.98 8.08 16.37
C LEU A 77 3.57 9.49 16.52
N ARG A 78 3.99 10.11 15.41
CA ARG A 78 4.61 11.45 15.44
C ARG A 78 3.66 12.55 15.89
N SER A 79 2.37 12.42 15.58
CA SER A 79 1.33 13.36 16.01
C SER A 79 0.82 13.10 17.43
N GLY A 80 1.16 11.95 18.03
CA GLY A 80 0.62 11.51 19.32
C GLY A 80 -0.84 11.03 19.27
N ALA A 81 -1.42 10.88 18.08
CA ALA A 81 -2.77 10.33 17.92
C ALA A 81 -2.85 8.87 18.41
N GLU A 82 -1.76 8.12 18.21
CA GLU A 82 -1.62 6.71 18.59
C GLU A 82 -2.67 5.78 17.94
N ARG A 83 -3.29 6.24 16.85
CA ARG A 83 -4.31 5.52 16.05
C ARG A 83 -4.28 6.01 14.60
N ILE A 84 -4.42 5.10 13.63
CA ILE A 84 -4.64 5.48 12.23
C ILE A 84 -6.11 5.88 12.04
N THR A 85 -6.32 7.01 11.35
CA THR A 85 -7.65 7.51 10.99
C THR A 85 -7.71 7.82 9.50
N LYS A 86 -8.92 7.90 8.95
CA LYS A 86 -9.12 8.26 7.53
C LYS A 86 -8.48 9.63 7.23
N ALA A 87 -8.73 10.62 8.08
CA ALA A 87 -8.13 11.95 7.96
C ALA A 87 -6.59 11.89 7.98
N GLY A 88 -6.01 11.10 8.90
CA GLY A 88 -4.57 10.91 8.95
C GLY A 88 -3.99 10.25 7.70
N ILE A 89 -4.71 9.33 7.06
CA ILE A 89 -4.32 8.76 5.75
C ILE A 89 -4.40 9.82 4.65
N ASP A 90 -5.48 10.60 4.62
CA ASP A 90 -5.67 11.66 3.62
C ASP A 90 -4.56 12.72 3.69
N GLU A 91 -4.13 13.08 4.91
CA GLU A 91 -3.04 14.03 5.17
C GLU A 91 -1.65 13.53 4.72
N LEU A 92 -1.45 12.21 4.53
CA LEU A 92 -0.18 11.69 4.01
C LEU A 92 0.14 12.18 2.60
N GLY A 93 -0.88 12.62 1.84
CA GLY A 93 -0.71 12.95 0.42
C GLY A 93 -0.15 11.77 -0.37
N TYR A 94 -0.56 10.53 -0.02
CA TYR A 94 -0.02 9.33 -0.63
C TYR A 94 -0.41 9.26 -2.11
N ILE A 95 0.59 9.29 -2.99
CA ILE A 95 0.37 9.24 -4.44
C ILE A 95 0.34 7.77 -4.89
N PRO A 96 -0.75 7.25 -5.49
CA PRO A 96 -0.81 5.88 -6.00
C PRO A 96 0.27 5.58 -7.06
N ILE A 97 0.67 4.31 -7.20
CA ILE A 97 1.79 3.95 -8.07
C ILE A 97 1.53 4.23 -9.55
N SER A 98 0.28 4.09 -10.01
CA SER A 98 -0.15 4.48 -11.36
C SER A 98 0.15 5.96 -11.65
N GLN A 99 -0.05 6.83 -10.66
CA GLN A 99 0.20 8.26 -10.77
C GLN A 99 1.70 8.60 -10.64
N ARG A 100 2.45 7.87 -9.79
CA ARG A 100 3.92 8.05 -9.66
C ARG A 100 4.66 7.74 -10.96
N ARG A 101 4.31 6.64 -11.64
CA ARG A 101 4.94 6.25 -12.91
C ARG A 101 4.81 7.36 -13.96
N ASN A 102 3.63 7.97 -14.05
CA ASN A 102 3.38 9.08 -14.97
C ASN A 102 4.17 10.35 -14.60
N ALA A 103 4.34 10.64 -13.31
CA ALA A 103 5.12 11.78 -12.85
C ALA A 103 6.63 11.63 -13.15
N THR A 104 7.18 10.41 -13.06
CA THR A 104 8.57 10.13 -13.44
C THR A 104 8.78 10.26 -14.94
N LEU A 105 7.87 9.71 -15.76
CA LEU A 105 7.93 9.83 -17.21
C LEU A 105 7.82 11.30 -17.67
N ARG A 106 6.93 12.09 -17.07
CA ARG A 106 6.82 13.53 -17.36
C ARG A 106 8.10 14.30 -17.03
N ARG A 107 8.80 13.95 -15.94
CA ARG A 107 10.08 14.56 -15.57
C ARG A 107 11.24 14.21 -16.50
N GLN A 108 11.14 13.11 -17.26
CA GLN A 108 12.16 12.72 -18.24
C GLN A 108 11.95 13.38 -19.61
N LEU A 109 10.80 14.02 -19.83
CA LEU A 109 10.41 14.66 -21.09
C LEU A 109 10.54 16.20 -21.06
N ILE A 110 11.05 16.76 -19.95
CA ILE A 110 11.36 18.18 -19.75
C ILE A 110 12.86 18.27 -19.48
#